data_AF-I0WUJ6-F1
#
_entry.id   AF-I0WUJ6-F1
#
_cell.length_a   1.000
_cell.length_b   1.000
_cell.length_c   1.000
_cell.angle_alpha   90.00
_cell.angle_beta   90.00
_cell.angle_gamma   90.00
#
_symmetry.space_group_name_H-M   'P 1'
#
loop_
_entity.id
_entity.type
_entity.pdbx_description
1 polymer ?
#
loop_
_entity_poly.entity_id
_entity_poly.type
_entity_poly.pdbx_seq_one_letter_code
_entity_poly.pdbx_strand_id
1 'polypeptide(L)' 'MSLSPFVRLVRVPDRRRGEDFAAALATAVGDLPPIARRTLTWDQGSETARH' A
#
# COMPACT_ATOMS: atom_id res chain seq x y z
N MET A 1 -4.67 23.86 4.20
CA MET A 1 -3.60 22.84 4.14
C MET A 1 -3.78 22.09 2.83
N SER A 2 -2.87 22.25 1.87
CA SER A 2 -2.96 21.58 0.56
C SER A 2 -2.41 20.16 0.70
N LEU A 3 -3.18 19.15 0.32
CA LEU A 3 -2.69 17.77 0.24
C LEU A 3 -2.16 17.54 -1.18
N SER A 4 -0.86 17.30 -1.33
CA SER A 4 -0.27 16.86 -2.59
C SER A 4 -0.49 15.36 -2.79
N PRO A 5 -0.84 14.88 -3.99
CA PRO A 5 -0.93 13.45 -4.26
C PRO A 5 0.45 12.80 -4.07
N PHE A 6 0.49 11.72 -3.29
CA PHE A 6 1.70 10.96 -3.00
C PHE A 6 1.50 9.51 -3.43
N VAL A 7 2.46 9.00 -4.21
CA VAL A 7 2.47 7.60 -4.66
C VAL A 7 3.72 6.92 -4.11
N ARG A 8 3.53 5.76 -3.48
CA ARG A 8 4.62 4.88 -3.02
C ARG A 8 4.49 3.52 -3.67
N LEU A 9 5.54 3.08 -4.34
CA LEU A 9 5.65 1.72 -4.86
C LEU A 9 6.31 0.84 -3.81
N VAL A 10 5.67 -0.29 -3.49
CA VAL A 10 6.19 -1.28 -2.54
C VAL A 10 6.64 -2.50 -3.31
N ARG A 11 7.93 -2.84 -3.21
CA ARG A 11 8.44 -4.08 -3.78
C ARG A 11 8.04 -5.24 -2.88
N VAL A 12 7.34 -6.21 -3.45
CA VAL A 12 7.13 -7.52 -2.83
C VAL A 12 8.25 -8.45 -3.34
N PRO A 13 8.90 -9.24 -2.47
CA PRO A 13 9.91 -10.21 -2.89
C PRO A 13 9.34 -11.26 -3.87
N ASP A 14 10.24 -12.00 -4.52
CA ASP A 14 10.04 -12.84 -5.72
C ASP A 14 8.81 -13.78 -5.68
N ARG A 15 8.34 -14.13 -4.48
CA ARG A 15 7.17 -14.98 -4.26
C ARG A 15 5.92 -14.09 -4.20
N ARG A 16 5.05 -14.19 -5.23
CA ARG A 16 3.72 -13.55 -5.24
C ARG A 16 2.74 -14.26 -4.29
N ARG A 17 3.06 -14.32 -2.99
CA ARG A 17 2.15 -14.82 -1.96
C ARG A 17 1.49 -13.65 -1.25
N GLY A 18 0.24 -13.84 -0.83
CA GLY A 18 -0.50 -12.83 -0.08
C GLY A 18 0.18 -12.43 1.23
N GLU A 19 0.87 -13.36 1.89
CA GLU A 19 1.60 -13.11 3.13
C GLU A 19 2.82 -12.19 2.91
N ASP A 20 3.58 -12.43 1.84
CA ASP A 20 4.73 -11.60 1.47
C ASP A 20 4.27 -10.17 1.09
N PHE A 21 3.14 -10.06 0.39
CA PHE A 21 2.51 -8.78 0.10
C PHE A 21 2.08 -8.06 1.39
N ALA A 22 1.39 -8.74 2.30
CA ALA A 22 0.92 -8.16 3.55
C ALA A 22 2.08 -7.65 4.42
N ALA A 23 3.16 -8.42 4.54
CA ALA A 23 4.35 -8.03 5.28
C ALA A 23 5.05 -6.80 4.68
N ALA A 24 5.19 -6.75 3.35
CA ALA A 24 5.77 -5.62 2.65
C ALA A 24 4.91 -4.35 2.79
N LEU A 25 3.58 -4.48 2.67
CA LEU A 25 2.64 -3.38 2.84
C LEU A 25 2.65 -2.83 4.27
N ALA A 26 2.65 -3.71 5.28
CA ALA A 26 2.69 -3.31 6.69
C ALA A 26 3.93 -2.47 7.02
N THR A 27 5.10 -2.89 6.54
CA THR A 27 6.34 -2.13 6.67
C THR A 27 6.22 -0.75 6.01
N ALA A 28 5.75 -0.72 4.76
CA ALA A 28 5.65 0.52 3.99
C ALA A 28 4.66 1.54 4.60
N VAL A 29 3.54 1.07 5.15
CA VAL A 29 2.55 1.91 5.85
C VAL A 29 3.09 2.38 7.21
N GLY A 30 3.88 1.54 7.89
CA GLY A 30 4.60 1.89 9.13
C GLY A 30 5.52 3.09 8.96
N ASP A 31 6.12 3.28 7.78
CA ASP A 31 7.02 4.41 7.51
C ASP A 31 6.29 5.71 7.11
N LEU A 32 4.96 5.68 6.98
CA LEU A 32 4.20 6.87 6.62
C LEU A 32 4.01 7.80 7.81
N PRO A 33 4.05 9.13 7.59
CA PRO A 33 3.63 10.11 8.59
C PRO A 33 2.22 9.81 9.11
N PRO A 34 1.92 10.06 10.40
CA PRO A 34 0.63 9.69 11.00
C PRO A 34 -0.59 10.23 10.25
N ILE A 35 -0.48 11.43 9.69
CA ILE A 35 -1.58 12.04 8.90
C ILE A 35 -1.84 11.30 7.59
N ALA A 36 -0.78 10.83 6.92
CA ALA A 36 -0.89 10.11 5.64
C ALA A 36 -1.52 8.72 5.81
N ARG A 37 -1.33 8.07 6.97
CA ARG A 37 -1.95 6.77 7.28
C ARG A 37 -3.48 6.84 7.31
N ARG A 38 -4.06 8.02 7.58
CA ARG A 38 -5.51 8.22 7.67
C ARG A 38 -6.17 8.52 6.32
N THR A 39 -5.38 8.75 5.28
CA THR A 39 -5.87 9.14 3.95
C THR A 39 -5.47 8.12 2.88
N LEU A 40 -5.20 6.88 3.29
CA LEU A 40 -4.78 5.82 2.38
C LEU A 40 -5.95 5.36 1.52
N THR A 41 -5.81 5.53 0.22
CA THR A 41 -6.66 4.92 -0.81
C THR A 41 -5.79 4.00 -1.65
N TRP A 42 -6.24 2.77 -1.88
CA TRP A 42 -5.54 1.82 -2.74
C TRP A 42 -6.34 1.61 -4.02
N ASP A 43 -5.66 1.63 -5.16
CA ASP A 43 -6.23 1.21 -6.44
C ASP A 43 -6.29 -0.32 -6.44
N GLN A 44 -7.43 -0.88 -6.03
CA GLN A 44 -7.67 -2.32 -6.18
C GLN A 44 -7.71 -2.61 -7.67
N GLY A 45 -6.59 -3.07 -8.23
CA GLY A 45 -6.56 -3.60 -9.58
C GLY A 45 -7.69 -4.62 -9.80
N SER A 46 -8.07 -4.82 -11.06
CA SER A 46 -9.18 -5.67 -11.48
C SER A 46 -9.11 -7.13 -11.00
N GLU A 47 -7.95 -7.57 -10.51
CA GLU A 47 -7.71 -8.87 -9.88
C GLU A 47 -8.33 -8.99 -8.49
N THR A 48 -8.32 -7.94 -7.65
CA THR A 48 -8.96 -7.96 -6.32
C THR A 48 -10.45 -7.62 -6.33
N ALA A 49 -10.94 -6.99 -7.40
CA ALA A 49 -12.36 -6.62 -7.55
C ALA A 49 -13.29 -7.82 -7.82
N ARG A 50 -12.73 -9.01 -8.09
CA ARG A 50 -13.47 -10.26 -8.38
C ARG A 50 -13.56 -11.22 -7.19
N HIS A 51 -13.11 -10.81 -6.01
CA HIS A 51 -13.15 -11.61 -4.79
C HIS A 51 -14.22 -11.13 -3.81
#